data_AF-A0A2S8YW94-F1
#
_entry.id   AF-A0A2S8YW94-F1
#
_cell.length_a   1.000
_cell.length_b   1.000
_cell.length_c   1.000
_cell.angle_alpha   90.00
_cell.angle_beta   90.00
_cell.angle_gamma   90.00
#
_symmetry.space_group_name_H-M   'P 1'
#
loop_
_entity.id
_entity.type
_entity.pdbx_description
1 polymer ?
#
loop_
_entity_poly.entity_id
_entity_poly.type
_entity_poly.pdbx_seq_one_letter_code
_entity_poly.pdbx_strand_id
1 'polypeptide(L)'
;MARASLSSPSLSTPAPPPSGAGTWPWARLQAWYLPLGLALLWWLASRNHWMSEQILPAPSLVWQSALELAHGELWSHLAISLQRLLLGLVAGVTSGAVLGAWLGFSRRAERLVMPTFNALAQIPTLAWVPLFMVLFGIGELLKLVVLVKAIIVPVTLHTLVGVRDAQPRLREAAAVLRLPGPLLITRLILPAALPAFLAGVRLALATGWSSLLAVELLASSEGIGYLMVWARQLFMLDIVFVCIVVIGLLGYAMDRGLGWLDRRLVHWPHPPGAQLRGQQLQGAERLHALVLPLGLLLLWQLANQLQWVDAQILVAPWQVLTTAWYGVLDGSLSSALVVSVGRALGGLLLGGGLGFVLGLWLGLSHPAERVLGPTLAGVRQIAIFAWVPLLTAWFGLGELAKWVFVGLAAFFPLFIATQRSVANRSAQLDEAARVLHLNLRQRLLQLVLPGAAPGIFAGLRVGLIYAWLGTIGAEYFMPSGGGIGSLMIGAQQLLRMDLIMAGMLLVGLTGALLGALGQHIESRATRWRRA
;
A
#
# COMPACT_ATOMS: atom_id res chain seq x y z
N MET A 1 21.31 -26.10 21.25
CA MET A 1 22.52 -25.83 20.45
C MET A 1 22.50 -24.39 19.97
N ALA A 2 23.55 -23.65 20.36
CA ALA A 2 23.61 -22.20 20.47
C ALA A 2 23.48 -21.46 19.12
N ARG A 3 22.66 -20.40 19.08
CA ARG A 3 22.53 -19.48 17.94
C ARG A 3 23.17 -18.14 18.29
N ALA A 4 24.32 -17.90 17.69
CA ALA A 4 25.10 -16.68 17.81
C ALA A 4 24.41 -15.48 17.14
N SER A 5 24.67 -14.32 17.74
CA SER A 5 24.31 -12.95 17.38
C SER A 5 24.24 -12.67 15.88
N LEU A 6 23.05 -12.28 15.42
CA LEU A 6 22.79 -11.73 14.09
C LEU A 6 23.25 -10.27 14.03
N SER A 7 24.40 -10.00 13.42
CA SER A 7 24.65 -8.73 12.74
C SER A 7 23.92 -8.76 11.39
N SER A 8 22.64 -8.41 11.40
CA SER A 8 21.94 -8.04 10.17
C SER A 8 22.66 -6.85 9.53
N PRO A 9 22.65 -6.71 8.18
CA PRO A 9 23.14 -5.48 7.57
C PRO A 9 22.47 -4.30 8.25
N SER A 10 23.29 -3.39 8.73
CA SER A 10 22.85 -2.01 8.85
C SER A 10 22.23 -1.65 7.49
N LEU A 11 20.91 -1.49 7.45
CA LEU A 11 20.39 -0.36 6.70
C LEU A 11 20.96 0.83 7.47
N SER A 12 22.21 1.17 7.16
CA SER A 12 22.83 2.38 7.63
C SER A 12 21.81 3.47 7.36
N THR A 13 21.48 4.21 8.42
CA THR A 13 20.93 5.55 8.29
C THR A 13 21.57 6.19 7.07
N PRO A 14 20.79 6.82 6.17
CA PRO A 14 21.36 7.40 4.96
C PRO A 14 22.60 8.18 5.39
N ALA A 15 23.77 7.78 4.87
CA ALA A 15 24.90 8.68 4.94
C ALA A 15 24.35 10.00 4.38
N PRO A 16 24.48 11.13 5.10
CA PRO A 16 24.10 12.41 4.52
C PRO A 16 24.74 12.44 3.12
N PRO A 17 23.99 12.81 2.07
CA PRO A 17 24.60 12.93 0.74
C PRO A 17 25.87 13.74 0.92
N PRO A 18 27.00 13.32 0.31
CA PRO A 18 28.28 13.97 0.54
C PRO A 18 28.07 15.48 0.48
N SER A 19 28.25 16.13 1.62
CA SER A 19 28.17 17.58 1.79
C SER A 19 29.38 18.16 1.06
N GLY A 20 29.26 18.28 -0.26
CA GLY A 20 30.43 18.57 -1.09
C GLY A 20 30.25 18.33 -2.59
N ALA A 21 29.07 18.62 -3.15
CA ALA A 21 28.97 18.91 -4.58
C ALA A 21 27.83 19.91 -4.78
N GLY A 22 28.17 21.17 -5.02
CA GLY A 22 27.19 22.17 -5.42
C GLY A 22 26.37 21.61 -6.57
N THR A 23 25.08 21.38 -6.36
CA THR A 23 24.18 21.01 -7.45
C THR A 23 24.10 22.21 -8.37
N TRP A 24 24.94 22.22 -9.41
CA TRP A 24 24.93 23.23 -10.46
C TRP A 24 23.48 23.42 -10.94
N PRO A 25 22.98 24.65 -11.14
CA PRO A 25 21.62 24.90 -11.63
C PRO A 25 21.22 24.07 -12.86
N TRP A 26 22.19 23.67 -13.69
CA TRP A 26 21.99 22.78 -14.84
C TRP A 26 21.46 21.37 -14.50
N ALA A 27 21.85 20.81 -13.35
CA ALA A 27 21.36 19.50 -12.90
C ALA A 27 19.87 19.54 -12.51
N ARG A 28 19.37 20.70 -12.06
CA ARG A 28 17.93 20.90 -11.80
C ARG A 28 17.13 21.08 -13.08
N LEU A 29 17.74 21.63 -14.14
CA LEU A 29 17.10 21.77 -15.46
C LEU A 29 16.94 20.42 -16.17
N GLN A 30 17.89 19.48 -16.01
CA GLN A 30 17.80 18.13 -16.59
C GLN A 30 16.58 17.33 -16.12
N ALA A 31 16.10 17.57 -14.89
CA ALA A 31 14.90 16.95 -14.34
C ALA A 31 13.62 17.34 -15.10
N TRP A 32 13.64 18.49 -15.80
CA TRP A 32 12.49 18.99 -16.56
C TRP A 32 12.43 18.48 -18.01
N TYR A 33 13.48 17.83 -18.52
CA TYR A 33 13.49 17.32 -19.90
C TYR A 33 12.40 16.29 -20.15
N LEU A 34 12.18 15.37 -19.22
CA LEU A 34 11.12 14.38 -19.38
C LEU A 34 9.70 14.98 -19.31
N PRO A 35 9.32 15.77 -18.28
CA PRO A 35 7.97 16.33 -18.23
C PRO A 35 7.71 17.29 -19.38
N LEU A 36 8.70 18.09 -19.80
CA LEU A 36 8.57 18.94 -20.99
C LEU A 36 8.47 18.10 -22.27
N GLY A 37 9.25 17.03 -22.39
CA GLY A 37 9.16 16.09 -23.51
C GLY A 37 7.81 15.38 -23.58
N LEU A 38 7.26 14.94 -22.44
CA LEU A 38 5.92 14.35 -22.36
C LEU A 38 4.83 15.37 -22.66
N ALA A 39 4.95 16.62 -22.18
CA ALA A 39 4.02 17.69 -22.50
C ALA A 39 4.05 18.06 -23.98
N LEU A 40 5.24 18.11 -24.59
CA LEU A 40 5.40 18.33 -26.02
C LEU A 40 4.83 17.18 -26.84
N LEU A 41 5.07 15.94 -26.43
CA LEU A 41 4.52 14.74 -27.09
C LEU A 41 3.00 14.69 -26.96
N TRP A 42 2.45 15.05 -25.80
CA TRP A 42 1.00 15.16 -25.60
C TRP A 42 0.41 16.26 -26.48
N TRP A 43 1.02 17.44 -26.53
CA TRP A 43 0.60 18.52 -27.42
C TRP A 43 0.65 18.08 -28.89
N LEU A 44 1.74 17.43 -29.32
CA LEU A 44 1.90 16.94 -30.70
C LEU A 44 0.88 15.83 -31.03
N ALA A 45 0.62 14.91 -30.10
CA ALA A 45 -0.35 13.84 -30.27
C ALA A 45 -1.77 14.39 -30.39
N SER A 46 -2.14 15.38 -29.57
CA SER A 46 -3.44 16.04 -29.63
C SER A 46 -3.63 16.85 -30.91
N ARG A 47 -2.61 17.62 -31.32
CA ARG A 47 -2.65 18.45 -32.54
C ARG A 47 -2.76 17.62 -33.81
N ASN A 48 -2.13 16.44 -33.84
CA ASN A 48 -2.16 15.54 -35.00
C ASN A 48 -3.26 14.48 -34.92
N HIS A 49 -4.18 14.57 -33.94
CA HIS A 49 -5.28 13.63 -33.75
C HIS A 49 -4.85 12.16 -33.74
N TRP A 50 -3.73 11.85 -33.06
CA TRP A 50 -3.28 10.45 -32.89
C TRP A 50 -4.32 9.60 -32.14
N MET A 51 -5.18 10.25 -31.36
CA MET A 51 -6.36 9.71 -30.69
C MET A 51 -7.51 10.71 -30.84
N SER A 52 -8.76 10.28 -30.63
CA SER A 52 -9.88 11.21 -30.64
C SER A 52 -9.77 12.23 -29.50
N GLU A 53 -10.30 13.44 -29.71
CA GLU A 53 -10.26 14.54 -28.73
C GLU A 53 -11.00 14.17 -27.43
N GLN A 54 -11.98 13.27 -27.50
CA GLN A 54 -12.65 12.75 -26.30
C GLN A 54 -11.74 11.84 -25.46
N ILE A 55 -10.76 11.16 -26.08
CA ILE A 55 -9.87 10.20 -25.41
C ILE A 55 -8.57 10.87 -24.93
N LEU A 56 -8.03 11.79 -25.73
CA LEU A 56 -6.83 12.56 -25.41
C LEU A 56 -7.07 14.05 -25.66
N PRO A 57 -7.69 14.75 -24.70
CA PRO A 57 -7.96 16.18 -24.83
C PRO A 57 -6.66 16.98 -24.95
N ALA A 58 -6.71 18.08 -25.68
CA ALA A 58 -5.58 18.98 -25.82
C ALA A 58 -5.18 19.59 -24.47
N PRO A 59 -3.87 19.80 -24.19
CA PRO A 59 -3.42 20.41 -22.94
C PRO A 59 -4.06 21.79 -22.66
N SER A 60 -4.37 22.55 -23.71
CA SER A 60 -5.07 23.84 -23.61
C SER A 60 -6.50 23.70 -23.10
N LEU A 61 -7.22 22.64 -23.53
CA LEU A 61 -8.57 22.35 -23.05
C LEU A 61 -8.52 21.95 -21.57
N VAL A 62 -7.61 21.04 -21.19
CA VAL A 62 -7.43 20.65 -19.77
C VAL A 62 -7.14 21.88 -18.89
N TRP A 63 -6.35 22.83 -19.38
CA TRP A 63 -6.07 24.08 -18.66
C TRP A 63 -7.30 24.98 -18.52
N GLN A 64 -8.12 25.11 -19.57
CA GLN A 64 -9.37 25.86 -19.52
C GLN A 64 -10.36 25.23 -18.55
N SER A 65 -10.56 23.91 -18.64
CA SER A 65 -11.41 23.16 -17.71
C SER A 65 -10.90 23.28 -16.27
N ALA A 66 -9.58 23.32 -16.05
CA ALA A 66 -9.02 23.56 -14.72
C ALA A 66 -9.40 24.94 -14.16
N LEU A 67 -9.39 25.99 -15.00
CA LEU A 67 -9.81 27.33 -14.60
C LEU A 67 -11.31 27.39 -14.32
N GLU A 68 -12.14 26.79 -15.18
CA GLU A 68 -13.59 26.74 -14.99
C GLU A 68 -13.96 26.00 -13.69
N LEU A 69 -13.37 24.82 -13.47
CA LEU A 69 -13.56 24.04 -12.25
C LEU A 69 -13.10 24.79 -11.01
N ALA A 70 -11.98 25.52 -11.09
CA ALA A 70 -11.46 26.31 -9.98
C ALA A 70 -12.36 27.50 -9.60
N HIS A 71 -13.16 28.03 -10.53
CA HIS A 71 -14.19 29.03 -10.20
C HIS A 71 -15.53 28.41 -9.82
N GLY A 72 -15.76 27.16 -10.21
CA GLY A 72 -16.96 26.39 -9.89
C GLY A 72 -16.79 25.47 -8.69
N GLU A 73 -17.10 24.20 -8.88
CA GLU A 73 -17.33 23.24 -7.79
C GLU A 73 -16.06 22.57 -7.25
N LEU A 74 -14.88 22.73 -7.88
CA LEU A 74 -13.67 21.97 -7.52
C LEU A 74 -13.30 22.08 -6.03
N TRP A 75 -13.35 23.30 -5.49
CA TRP A 75 -12.98 23.53 -4.10
C TRP A 75 -13.96 22.89 -3.12
N SER A 76 -15.24 22.80 -3.47
CA SER A 76 -16.25 22.13 -2.65
C SER A 76 -15.99 20.62 -2.58
N HIS A 77 -15.77 19.97 -3.73
CA HIS A 77 -15.40 18.55 -3.79
C HIS A 77 -14.06 18.28 -3.07
N LEU A 78 -13.05 19.13 -3.26
CA LEU A 78 -11.77 19.01 -2.58
C LEU A 78 -11.89 19.17 -1.06
N ALA A 79 -12.67 20.15 -0.59
CA ALA A 79 -12.89 20.38 0.83
C ALA A 79 -13.57 19.19 1.50
N ILE A 80 -14.58 18.61 0.84
CA ILE A 80 -15.29 17.42 1.33
C ILE A 80 -14.33 16.22 1.45
N SER A 81 -13.54 15.94 0.41
CA SER A 81 -12.53 14.87 0.45
C SER A 81 -11.50 15.11 1.56
N LEU A 82 -11.02 16.34 1.73
CA LEU A 82 -10.04 16.68 2.75
C LEU A 82 -10.62 16.58 4.17
N GLN A 83 -11.87 16.99 4.37
CA GLN A 83 -12.59 16.85 5.65
C GLN A 83 -12.75 15.38 6.03
N ARG A 84 -13.20 14.53 5.10
CA ARG A 84 -13.31 13.07 5.31
C ARG A 84 -11.96 12.48 5.69
N LEU A 85 -10.91 12.85 4.95
CA LEU A 85 -9.55 12.41 5.23
C LEU A 85 -9.10 12.80 6.65
N LEU A 86 -9.31 14.06 7.05
CA LEU A 86 -8.93 14.56 8.36
C LEU A 86 -9.68 13.84 9.49
N LEU A 87 -11.00 13.67 9.37
CA LEU A 87 -11.81 12.97 10.36
C LEU A 87 -11.38 11.51 10.51
N GLY A 88 -11.20 10.81 9.39
CA GLY A 88 -10.72 9.43 9.40
C GLY A 88 -9.28 9.30 9.92
N LEU A 89 -8.41 10.27 9.65
CA LEU A 89 -7.05 10.32 10.18
C LEU A 89 -7.06 10.51 11.70
N VAL A 90 -7.84 11.46 12.23
CA VAL A 90 -7.96 11.66 13.68
C VAL A 90 -8.50 10.41 14.36
N ALA A 91 -9.61 9.84 13.88
CA ALA A 91 -10.21 8.64 14.47
C ALA A 91 -9.31 7.40 14.33
N GLY A 92 -8.69 7.20 13.17
CA GLY A 92 -7.81 6.04 12.91
C GLY A 92 -6.46 6.13 13.62
N VAL A 93 -5.86 7.32 13.70
CA VAL A 93 -4.59 7.52 14.42
C VAL A 93 -4.80 7.40 15.93
N THR A 94 -5.87 7.99 16.47
CA THR A 94 -6.17 7.88 17.91
C THR A 94 -6.44 6.43 18.32
N SER A 95 -7.36 5.75 17.63
CA SER A 95 -7.65 4.33 17.90
C SER A 95 -6.44 3.43 17.69
N GLY A 96 -5.68 3.63 16.62
CA GLY A 96 -4.48 2.85 16.33
C GLY A 96 -3.33 3.10 17.31
N ALA A 97 -3.15 4.34 17.76
CA ALA A 97 -2.15 4.68 18.77
C ALA A 97 -2.49 4.05 20.12
N VAL A 98 -3.76 4.13 20.54
CA VAL A 98 -4.23 3.52 21.80
C VAL A 98 -4.07 2.00 21.75
N LEU A 99 -4.54 1.36 20.68
CA LEU A 99 -4.43 -0.08 20.51
C LEU A 99 -2.95 -0.52 20.43
N GLY A 100 -2.14 0.16 19.62
CA GLY A 100 -0.73 -0.14 19.45
C GLY A 100 0.07 0.05 20.73
N ALA A 101 -0.19 1.11 21.50
CA ALA A 101 0.43 1.33 22.80
C ALA A 101 0.04 0.23 23.80
N TRP A 102 -1.24 -0.11 23.89
CA TRP A 102 -1.72 -1.17 24.79
C TRP A 102 -1.07 -2.53 24.49
N LEU A 103 -1.01 -2.92 23.21
CA LEU A 103 -0.33 -4.13 22.77
C LEU A 103 1.18 -4.06 23.01
N GLY A 104 1.81 -2.90 22.80
CA GLY A 104 3.24 -2.70 23.05
C GLY A 104 3.63 -2.75 24.53
N PHE A 105 2.75 -2.32 25.44
CA PHE A 105 2.99 -2.37 26.89
C PHE A 105 2.72 -3.75 27.50
N SER A 106 1.76 -4.51 26.95
CA SER A 106 1.32 -5.78 27.51
C SER A 106 1.60 -6.96 26.58
N ARG A 107 2.59 -7.79 26.95
CA ARG A 107 2.85 -9.08 26.27
C ARG A 107 1.65 -10.03 26.29
N ARG A 108 0.76 -9.91 27.29
CA ARG A 108 -0.48 -10.71 27.34
C ARG A 108 -1.48 -10.21 26.30
N ALA A 109 -1.67 -8.90 26.20
CA ALA A 109 -2.54 -8.30 25.19
C ALA A 109 -2.03 -8.59 23.78
N GLU A 110 -0.72 -8.42 23.53
CA GLU A 110 -0.08 -8.78 22.26
C GLU A 110 -0.39 -10.24 21.88
N ARG A 111 -0.13 -11.19 22.79
CA ARG A 111 -0.37 -12.63 22.51
C ARG A 111 -1.84 -12.96 22.21
N LEU A 112 -2.79 -12.34 22.92
CA LEU A 112 -4.22 -12.62 22.74
C LEU A 112 -4.83 -11.92 21.51
N VAL A 113 -4.49 -10.66 21.28
CA VAL A 113 -5.18 -9.80 20.29
C VAL A 113 -4.49 -9.80 18.93
N MET A 114 -3.17 -9.94 18.88
CA MET A 114 -2.39 -9.91 17.63
C MET A 114 -2.86 -10.92 16.58
N PRO A 115 -3.20 -12.19 16.91
CA PRO A 115 -3.68 -13.15 15.92
C PRO A 115 -4.96 -12.69 15.21
N THR A 116 -5.96 -12.25 15.97
CA THR A 116 -7.22 -11.71 15.42
C THR A 116 -6.97 -10.43 14.62
N PHE A 117 -6.15 -9.52 15.17
CA PHE A 117 -5.80 -8.27 14.50
C PHE A 117 -5.12 -8.53 13.16
N ASN A 118 -4.15 -9.44 13.11
CA ASN A 118 -3.45 -9.81 11.88
C ASN A 118 -4.38 -10.47 10.87
N ALA A 119 -5.31 -11.33 11.30
CA ALA A 119 -6.30 -11.93 10.41
C ALA A 119 -7.20 -10.87 9.74
N LEU A 120 -7.69 -9.89 10.50
CA LEU A 120 -8.50 -8.77 9.99
C LEU A 120 -7.67 -7.78 9.14
N ALA A 121 -6.40 -7.61 9.46
CA ALA A 121 -5.48 -6.76 8.73
C ALA A 121 -5.04 -7.35 7.38
N GLN A 122 -5.05 -8.68 7.24
CA GLN A 122 -4.72 -9.36 5.97
C GLN A 122 -5.77 -9.15 4.89
N ILE A 123 -7.03 -8.97 5.27
CA ILE A 123 -8.11 -8.66 4.32
C ILE A 123 -7.91 -7.20 3.86
N PRO A 124 -7.62 -6.96 2.56
CA PRO A 124 -7.41 -5.62 2.02
C PRO A 124 -8.62 -4.74 2.29
N THR A 125 -8.39 -3.46 2.59
CA THR A 125 -9.47 -2.53 2.97
C THR A 125 -10.62 -2.49 1.94
N LEU A 126 -10.31 -2.59 0.65
CA LEU A 126 -11.33 -2.64 -0.40
C LEU A 126 -12.27 -3.83 -0.26
N ALA A 127 -11.77 -5.01 0.10
CA ALA A 127 -12.61 -6.21 0.22
C ALA A 127 -13.68 -6.07 1.32
N TRP A 128 -13.53 -5.13 2.25
CA TRP A 128 -14.54 -4.82 3.25
C TRP A 128 -15.71 -3.98 2.71
N VAL A 129 -15.55 -3.32 1.56
CA VAL A 129 -16.52 -2.33 1.08
C VAL A 129 -17.90 -2.94 0.83
N PRO A 130 -18.08 -4.10 0.16
CA PRO A 130 -19.41 -4.67 -0.04
C PRO A 130 -20.12 -5.03 1.28
N LEU A 131 -19.36 -5.56 2.25
CA LEU A 131 -19.88 -5.86 3.58
C LEU A 131 -20.32 -4.58 4.31
N PHE A 132 -19.48 -3.55 4.29
CA PHE A 132 -19.80 -2.27 4.91
C PHE A 132 -20.93 -1.51 4.22
N MET A 133 -21.09 -1.67 2.91
CA MET A 133 -22.22 -1.10 2.16
C MET A 133 -23.55 -1.67 2.64
N VAL A 134 -23.63 -2.98 2.88
CA VAL A 134 -24.86 -3.60 3.38
C VAL A 134 -25.08 -3.27 4.87
N LEU A 135 -24.01 -3.23 5.67
CA LEU A 135 -24.10 -2.95 7.12
C LEU A 135 -24.48 -1.50 7.45
N PHE A 136 -23.86 -0.54 6.78
CA PHE A 136 -23.98 0.89 7.10
C PHE A 136 -24.76 1.68 6.06
N GLY A 137 -25.11 1.05 4.93
CA GLY A 137 -25.65 1.75 3.77
C GLY A 137 -24.59 2.52 2.99
N ILE A 138 -25.00 3.10 1.86
CA ILE A 138 -24.17 4.04 1.08
C ILE A 138 -24.33 5.43 1.70
N GLY A 139 -23.26 5.95 2.30
CA GLY A 139 -23.28 7.25 2.97
C GLY A 139 -21.93 7.64 3.57
N GLU A 140 -21.92 8.67 4.42
CA GLU A 140 -20.69 9.15 5.08
C GLU A 140 -20.09 8.12 6.04
N LEU A 141 -20.94 7.35 6.75
CA LEU A 141 -20.47 6.35 7.71
C LEU A 141 -19.63 5.26 7.03
N LEU A 142 -20.06 4.76 5.87
CA LEU A 142 -19.30 3.80 5.05
C LEU A 142 -17.89 4.34 4.74
N LYS A 143 -17.82 5.58 4.23
CA LYS A 143 -16.55 6.23 3.84
C LYS A 143 -15.61 6.35 5.04
N LEU A 144 -16.13 6.81 6.18
CA LEU A 144 -15.35 6.98 7.41
C LEU A 144 -14.88 5.65 7.99
N VAL A 145 -15.72 4.60 8.02
CA VAL A 145 -15.33 3.28 8.57
C VAL A 145 -14.26 2.63 7.70
N VAL A 146 -14.40 2.67 6.37
CA VAL A 146 -13.38 2.16 5.44
C VAL A 146 -12.05 2.91 5.64
N LEU A 147 -12.12 4.24 5.77
CA LEU A 147 -10.95 5.08 5.98
C LEU A 147 -10.27 4.79 7.33
N VAL A 148 -11.03 4.68 8.42
CA VAL A 148 -10.51 4.30 9.75
C VAL A 148 -9.85 2.92 9.69
N LYS A 149 -10.45 1.94 9.00
CA LYS A 149 -9.85 0.61 8.79
C LYS A 149 -8.52 0.68 8.03
N ALA A 150 -8.38 1.57 7.04
CA ALA A 150 -7.13 1.76 6.30
C ALA A 150 -6.00 2.36 7.15
N ILE A 151 -6.36 3.19 8.14
CA ILE A 151 -5.43 3.99 8.95
C ILE A 151 -5.04 3.27 10.23
N ILE A 152 -5.99 2.60 10.89
CA ILE A 152 -5.77 1.93 12.18
C ILE A 152 -4.68 0.86 12.10
N VAL A 153 -4.60 0.13 10.97
CA VAL A 153 -3.66 -0.99 10.79
C VAL A 153 -2.20 -0.54 10.87
N PRO A 154 -1.70 0.33 9.96
CA PRO A 154 -0.32 0.77 10.00
C PRO A 154 0.04 1.51 11.28
N VAL A 155 -0.86 2.34 11.84
CA VAL A 155 -0.61 3.07 13.10
C VAL A 155 -0.44 2.09 14.27
N THR A 156 -1.33 1.11 14.40
CA THR A 156 -1.25 0.10 15.48
C THR A 156 0.07 -0.66 15.44
N LEU A 157 0.43 -1.20 14.27
CA LEU A 157 1.63 -2.03 14.12
C LEU A 157 2.91 -1.22 14.40
N HIS A 158 3.01 0.00 13.87
CA HIS A 158 4.18 0.84 14.07
C HIS A 158 4.30 1.37 15.50
N THR A 159 3.18 1.76 16.12
CA THR A 159 3.16 2.20 17.53
C THR A 159 3.55 1.06 18.45
N LEU A 160 3.03 -0.14 18.20
CA LEU A 160 3.36 -1.34 18.97
C LEU A 160 4.86 -1.62 18.93
N VAL A 161 5.46 -1.64 17.74
CA VAL A 161 6.90 -1.93 17.63
C VAL A 161 7.72 -0.82 18.27
N GLY A 162 7.37 0.45 18.05
CA GLY A 162 8.05 1.58 18.68
C GLY A 162 8.05 1.49 20.21
N VAL A 163 6.90 1.21 20.79
CA VAL A 163 6.74 1.06 22.24
C VAL A 163 7.47 -0.18 22.76
N ARG A 164 7.37 -1.32 22.07
CA ARG A 164 7.98 -2.59 22.50
C ARG A 164 9.51 -2.55 22.43
N ASP A 165 10.07 -2.03 21.35
CA ASP A 165 11.52 -2.07 21.10
C ASP A 165 12.26 -1.03 21.96
N ALA A 166 11.60 0.07 22.33
CA ALA A 166 12.15 1.08 23.25
C ALA A 166 12.25 0.60 24.71
N GLN A 167 11.31 -0.26 25.15
CA GLN A 167 11.15 -0.61 26.57
C GLN A 167 12.36 -1.25 27.27
N PRO A 168 13.07 -2.26 26.73
CA PRO A 168 14.01 -3.05 27.53
C PRO A 168 15.16 -2.21 28.08
N ARG A 169 15.84 -1.46 27.20
CA ARG A 169 16.99 -0.62 27.57
C ARG A 169 16.60 0.59 28.42
N LEU A 170 15.46 1.19 28.11
CA LEU A 170 14.99 2.39 28.83
C LEU A 170 14.44 2.05 30.22
N ARG A 171 13.88 0.85 30.42
CA ARG A 171 13.46 0.39 31.76
C ARG A 171 14.66 0.12 32.66
N GLU A 172 15.73 -0.47 32.14
CA GLU A 172 16.98 -0.67 32.88
C GLU A 172 17.58 0.68 33.30
N ALA A 173 17.69 1.63 32.36
CA ALA A 173 18.17 2.98 32.67
C ALA A 173 17.28 3.70 33.70
N ALA A 174 15.95 3.60 33.57
CA ALA A 174 15.00 4.20 34.51
C ALA A 174 15.07 3.57 35.91
N ALA A 175 15.34 2.26 36.00
CA ALA A 175 15.52 1.57 37.28
C ALA A 175 16.78 2.05 38.01
N VAL A 176 17.89 2.23 37.28
CA VAL A 176 19.13 2.81 37.82
C VAL A 176 18.89 4.24 38.33
N LEU A 177 18.16 5.05 37.56
CA LEU A 177 17.82 6.43 37.90
C LEU A 177 16.64 6.58 38.87
N ARG A 178 16.03 5.46 39.32
CA ARG A 178 14.84 5.42 40.20
C ARG A 178 13.69 6.31 39.71
N LEU A 179 13.47 6.37 38.40
CA LEU A 179 12.41 7.19 37.81
C LEU A 179 11.02 6.60 38.09
N PRO A 180 10.02 7.43 38.42
CA PRO A 180 8.65 6.95 38.60
C PRO A 180 8.01 6.56 37.25
N GLY A 181 7.08 5.61 37.28
CA GLY A 181 6.36 5.08 36.11
C GLY A 181 5.82 6.13 35.12
N PRO A 182 5.15 7.22 35.55
CA PRO A 182 4.69 8.26 34.63
C PRO A 182 5.84 8.96 33.89
N LEU A 183 6.99 9.16 34.55
CA LEU A 183 8.17 9.76 33.91
C LEU A 183 8.79 8.80 32.89
N LEU A 184 8.82 7.50 33.20
CA LEU A 184 9.27 6.48 32.25
C LEU A 184 8.40 6.53 30.97
N ILE A 185 7.08 6.64 31.10
CA ILE A 185 6.19 6.67 29.94
C ILE A 185 6.35 7.99 29.17
N THR A 186 6.21 9.14 29.83
CA THR A 186 6.13 10.43 29.14
C THR A 186 7.48 10.97 28.67
N ARG A 187 8.57 10.72 29.41
CA ARG A 187 9.91 11.27 29.09
C ARG A 187 10.85 10.29 28.40
N LEU A 188 10.63 8.98 28.52
CA LEU A 188 11.52 7.98 27.90
C LEU A 188 10.80 7.23 26.77
N ILE A 189 9.71 6.54 27.07
CA ILE A 189 9.07 5.62 26.10
C ILE A 189 8.37 6.39 24.99
N LEU A 190 7.57 7.42 25.31
CA LEU A 190 6.82 8.18 24.30
C LEU A 190 7.75 8.89 23.30
N PRO A 191 8.84 9.59 23.72
CA PRO A 191 9.81 10.14 22.78
C PRO A 191 10.53 9.04 21.98
N ALA A 192 10.92 7.93 22.62
CA ALA A 192 11.58 6.85 21.90
C ALA A 192 10.69 6.16 20.85
N ALA A 193 9.38 6.09 21.09
CA ALA A 193 8.40 5.51 20.18
C ALA A 193 7.93 6.49 19.08
N LEU A 194 8.13 7.80 19.25
CA LEU A 194 7.66 8.84 18.33
C LEU A 194 8.11 8.65 16.88
N PRO A 195 9.38 8.29 16.56
CA PRO A 195 9.80 8.08 15.16
C PRO A 195 9.06 6.92 14.50
N ALA A 196 8.85 5.82 15.23
CA ALA A 196 8.12 4.67 14.73
C ALA A 196 6.64 5.03 14.53
N PHE A 197 6.03 5.74 15.49
CA PHE A 197 4.67 6.26 15.38
C PHE A 197 4.49 7.16 14.15
N LEU A 198 5.37 8.14 13.92
CA LEU A 198 5.29 9.03 12.76
C LEU A 198 5.50 8.28 11.44
N ALA A 199 6.36 7.26 11.41
CA ALA A 199 6.46 6.37 10.25
C ALA A 199 5.13 5.62 9.99
N GLY A 200 4.45 5.19 11.06
CA GLY A 200 3.10 4.61 11.00
C GLY A 200 2.07 5.59 10.46
N VAL A 201 2.06 6.84 10.95
CA VAL A 201 1.17 7.91 10.48
C VAL A 201 1.42 8.25 9.01
N ARG A 202 2.68 8.28 8.57
CA ARG A 202 3.03 8.48 7.15
C ARG A 202 2.48 7.39 6.25
N LEU A 203 2.66 6.13 6.66
CA LEU A 203 2.08 5.00 5.93
C LEU A 203 0.55 5.07 5.94
N ALA A 204 -0.04 5.40 7.08
CA ALA A 204 -1.48 5.52 7.27
C ALA A 204 -2.10 6.63 6.42
N LEU A 205 -1.39 7.76 6.25
CA LEU A 205 -1.85 8.84 5.38
C LEU A 205 -1.88 8.41 3.92
N ALA A 206 -0.85 7.70 3.45
CA ALA A 206 -0.79 7.19 2.08
C ALA A 206 -1.85 6.12 1.80
N THR A 207 -2.05 5.18 2.74
CA THR A 207 -3.09 4.14 2.61
C THR A 207 -4.49 4.72 2.76
N GLY A 208 -4.68 5.67 3.69
CA GLY A 208 -5.93 6.38 3.91
C GLY A 208 -6.34 7.21 2.70
N TRP A 209 -5.41 7.99 2.12
CA TRP A 209 -5.66 8.75 0.89
C TRP A 209 -6.09 7.86 -0.28
N SER A 210 -5.35 6.76 -0.50
CA SER A 210 -5.67 5.82 -1.57
C SER A 210 -7.02 5.12 -1.34
N SER A 211 -7.33 4.77 -0.09
CA SER A 211 -8.59 4.13 0.28
C SER A 211 -9.77 5.08 0.20
N LEU A 212 -9.61 6.35 0.59
CA LEU A 212 -10.63 7.37 0.46
C LEU A 212 -11.01 7.56 -1.01
N LEU A 213 -10.00 7.75 -1.88
CA LEU A 213 -10.25 7.89 -3.31
C LEU A 213 -10.96 6.67 -3.87
N ALA A 214 -10.54 5.45 -3.51
CA ALA A 214 -11.23 4.25 -3.95
C ALA A 214 -12.71 4.20 -3.55
N VAL A 215 -13.04 4.57 -2.30
CA VAL A 215 -14.45 4.58 -1.85
C VAL A 215 -15.23 5.70 -2.51
N GLU A 216 -14.64 6.89 -2.69
CA GLU A 216 -15.30 7.99 -3.40
C GLU A 216 -15.61 7.64 -4.86
N LEU A 217 -14.74 6.87 -5.50
CA LEU A 217 -14.95 6.36 -6.86
C LEU A 217 -16.07 5.32 -6.94
N LEU A 218 -16.26 4.53 -5.89
CA LEU A 218 -17.21 3.42 -5.90
C LEU A 218 -18.61 3.83 -5.41
N ALA A 219 -18.68 4.69 -4.39
CA ALA A 219 -19.89 4.86 -3.59
C ALA A 219 -19.97 6.24 -2.91
N SER A 220 -19.83 7.30 -3.71
CA SER A 220 -20.02 8.67 -3.23
C SER A 220 -20.79 9.51 -4.25
N SER A 221 -21.46 10.54 -3.74
CA SER A 221 -22.14 11.60 -4.50
C SER A 221 -21.36 12.92 -4.51
N GLU A 222 -20.26 12.98 -3.75
CA GLU A 222 -19.45 14.17 -3.54
C GLU A 222 -17.98 13.79 -3.32
N GLY A 223 -17.07 14.76 -3.45
CA GLY A 223 -15.63 14.53 -3.37
C GLY A 223 -14.95 14.41 -4.73
N ILE A 224 -13.62 14.43 -4.74
CA ILE A 224 -12.82 14.42 -5.98
C ILE A 224 -12.95 13.06 -6.69
N GLY A 225 -13.03 11.95 -5.95
CA GLY A 225 -13.24 10.64 -6.57
C GLY A 225 -14.56 10.59 -7.33
N TYR A 226 -15.65 11.13 -6.75
CA TYR A 226 -16.94 11.23 -7.43
C TYR A 226 -16.86 12.07 -8.70
N LEU A 227 -16.27 13.28 -8.62
CA LEU A 227 -16.13 14.18 -9.76
C LEU A 227 -15.42 13.50 -10.94
N MET A 228 -14.40 12.68 -10.64
CA MET A 228 -13.66 11.94 -11.66
C MET A 228 -14.48 10.83 -12.33
N VAL A 229 -15.33 10.12 -11.57
CA VAL A 229 -16.22 9.10 -12.14
C VAL A 229 -17.36 9.73 -12.93
N TRP A 230 -17.92 10.83 -12.44
CA TRP A 230 -18.96 11.59 -13.13
C TRP A 230 -18.44 12.14 -14.47
N ALA A 231 -17.28 12.81 -14.47
CA ALA A 231 -16.63 13.31 -15.67
C ALA A 231 -16.36 12.20 -16.70
N ARG A 232 -15.88 11.04 -16.24
CA ARG A 232 -15.68 9.86 -17.09
C ARG A 232 -16.99 9.36 -17.71
N GLN A 233 -18.09 9.32 -16.95
CA GLN A 233 -19.40 8.89 -17.48
C GLN A 233 -19.90 9.83 -18.58
N LEU A 234 -19.57 11.11 -18.50
CA LEU A 234 -19.89 12.13 -19.51
C LEU A 234 -18.84 12.22 -20.64
N PHE A 235 -17.83 11.35 -20.65
CA PHE A 235 -16.69 11.40 -21.57
C PHE A 235 -15.92 12.74 -21.55
N MET A 236 -15.99 13.48 -20.43
CA MET A 236 -15.23 14.70 -20.17
C MET A 236 -13.86 14.36 -19.57
N LEU A 237 -13.00 13.75 -20.38
CA LEU A 237 -11.69 13.31 -19.88
C LEU A 237 -10.76 14.47 -19.53
N ASP A 238 -10.99 15.65 -20.06
CA ASP A 238 -10.32 16.88 -19.67
C ASP A 238 -10.47 17.14 -18.16
N ILE A 239 -11.68 16.99 -17.62
CA ILE A 239 -11.92 17.07 -16.17
C ILE A 239 -11.21 15.92 -15.42
N VAL A 240 -11.20 14.71 -15.97
CA VAL A 240 -10.48 13.57 -15.39
C VAL A 240 -8.98 13.88 -15.25
N PHE A 241 -8.35 14.48 -16.26
CA PHE A 241 -6.97 14.94 -16.19
C PHE A 241 -6.77 16.00 -15.10
N VAL A 242 -7.67 16.98 -14.98
CA VAL A 242 -7.65 17.97 -13.89
C VAL A 242 -7.70 17.28 -12.52
N CYS A 243 -8.63 16.34 -12.32
CA CYS A 243 -8.74 15.59 -11.06
C CYS A 243 -7.45 14.81 -10.74
N ILE A 244 -6.84 14.13 -11.72
CA ILE A 244 -5.58 13.40 -11.54
C ILE A 244 -4.46 14.33 -11.10
N VAL A 245 -4.35 15.51 -11.72
CA VAL A 245 -3.34 16.52 -11.36
C VAL A 245 -3.59 17.03 -9.94
N VAL A 246 -4.82 17.38 -9.59
CA VAL A 246 -5.19 17.84 -8.24
C VAL A 246 -4.88 16.77 -7.18
N ILE A 247 -5.22 15.51 -7.46
CA ILE A 247 -4.91 14.37 -6.58
C ILE A 247 -3.40 14.21 -6.37
N GLY A 248 -2.62 14.29 -7.45
CA GLY A 248 -1.16 14.19 -7.39
C GLY A 248 -0.52 15.34 -6.61
N LEU A 249 -0.99 16.58 -6.84
CA LEU A 249 -0.53 17.76 -6.11
C LEU A 249 -0.85 17.68 -4.62
N LEU A 250 -2.07 17.25 -4.27
CA LEU A 250 -2.47 17.11 -2.88
C LEU A 250 -1.70 15.99 -2.18
N GLY A 251 -1.54 14.83 -2.82
CA GLY A 251 -0.74 13.72 -2.30
C GLY A 251 0.72 14.13 -2.05
N TYR A 252 1.30 14.90 -2.97
CA TYR A 252 2.64 15.47 -2.80
C TYR A 252 2.69 16.51 -1.66
N ALA A 253 1.71 17.40 -1.55
CA ALA A 253 1.62 18.38 -0.47
C ALA A 253 1.51 17.70 0.91
N MET A 254 0.73 16.63 0.99
CA MET A 254 0.55 15.81 2.20
C MET A 254 1.85 15.10 2.60
N ASP A 255 2.55 14.45 1.66
CA ASP A 255 3.84 13.78 1.94
C ASP A 255 4.93 14.79 2.35
N ARG A 256 4.95 15.97 1.72
CA ARG A 256 5.82 17.10 2.10
C ARG A 256 5.50 17.62 3.49
N GLY A 257 4.22 17.84 3.81
CA GLY A 257 3.75 18.32 5.10
C GLY A 257 4.15 17.37 6.23
N LEU A 258 3.96 16.06 6.04
CA LEU A 258 4.44 15.05 6.97
C LEU A 258 5.97 14.98 7.06
N GLY A 259 6.68 15.11 5.95
CA GLY A 259 8.14 15.20 5.93
C GLY A 259 8.67 16.38 6.77
N TRP A 260 7.99 17.53 6.68
CA TRP A 260 8.32 18.69 7.49
C TRP A 260 8.01 18.46 8.98
N LEU A 261 6.85 17.87 9.29
CA LEU A 261 6.46 17.55 10.66
C LEU A 261 7.44 16.56 11.32
N ASP A 262 7.84 15.53 10.57
CA ASP A 262 8.80 14.51 11.00
C ASP A 262 10.16 15.14 11.38
N ARG A 263 10.69 16.02 10.52
CA ARG A 263 11.96 16.74 10.81
C ARG A 263 11.86 17.69 12.00
N ARG A 264 10.67 18.25 12.25
CA ARG A 264 10.44 19.19 13.35
C ARG A 264 10.22 18.47 14.69
N LEU A 265 9.66 17.27 14.68
CA LEU A 265 9.34 16.51 15.89
C LEU A 265 10.45 15.51 16.26
N VAL A 266 11.10 14.90 15.27
CA VAL A 266 12.11 13.85 15.47
C VAL A 266 13.50 14.40 15.16
N HIS A 267 14.26 14.64 16.22
CA HIS A 267 15.64 15.13 16.15
C HIS A 267 16.68 14.01 16.28
N TRP A 268 16.27 12.82 16.71
CA TRP A 268 17.15 11.68 16.97
C TRP A 268 17.07 10.61 15.87
N PRO A 269 18.09 9.74 15.75
CA PRO A 269 18.16 8.72 14.70
C PRO A 269 16.96 7.78 14.74
N HIS A 270 16.44 7.45 13.56
CA HIS A 270 15.38 6.47 13.43
C HIS A 270 15.97 5.08 13.71
N PRO A 271 15.42 4.30 14.66
CA PRO A 271 15.81 2.92 14.78
C PRO A 271 15.52 2.21 13.43
N PRO A 272 16.45 1.37 12.93
CA PRO A 272 16.26 0.65 11.67
C PRO A 272 14.95 -0.14 11.71
N GLY A 273 14.22 -0.10 10.59
CA GLY A 273 12.82 -0.50 10.45
C GLY A 273 12.34 -1.55 11.44
N ALA A 274 11.34 -1.16 12.21
CA ALA A 274 10.52 -1.96 13.11
C ALA A 274 10.13 -3.32 12.51
N GLN A 275 10.99 -4.34 12.65
CA GLN A 275 10.59 -5.72 12.38
C GLN A 275 9.92 -6.23 13.64
N LEU A 276 8.63 -6.60 13.51
CA LEU A 276 7.99 -7.49 14.46
C LEU A 276 8.81 -8.80 14.48
N ARG A 277 9.80 -8.90 15.37
CA ARG A 277 10.43 -10.18 15.68
C ARG A 277 9.29 -11.07 16.19
N GLY A 278 8.85 -11.99 15.34
CA GLY A 278 7.86 -12.98 15.71
C GLY A 278 8.39 -13.72 16.93
N GLN A 279 7.69 -13.60 18.06
CA GLN A 279 8.00 -14.45 19.20
C GLN A 279 7.80 -15.90 18.73
N GLN A 280 8.84 -16.72 18.89
CA GLN A 280 8.68 -18.16 18.73
C GLN A 280 7.84 -18.66 19.92
N LEU A 281 6.52 -18.57 19.78
CA LEU A 281 5.58 -19.09 20.77
C LEU A 281 5.80 -20.61 20.87
N GLN A 282 6.16 -21.07 22.06
CA GLN A 282 6.35 -22.49 22.36
C GLN A 282 5.02 -23.12 22.78
N GLY A 283 4.66 -24.27 22.20
CA GLY A 283 3.54 -25.15 22.58
C GLY A 283 2.29 -24.45 23.16
N ALA A 284 2.20 -24.43 24.50
CA ALA A 284 1.09 -23.85 25.25
C ALA A 284 0.83 -22.37 24.96
N GLU A 285 1.86 -21.58 24.63
CA GLU A 285 1.69 -20.17 24.28
C GLU A 285 0.99 -19.97 22.93
N ARG A 286 1.08 -20.93 22.00
CA ARG A 286 0.31 -20.90 20.74
C ARG A 286 -1.16 -21.15 20.99
N LEU A 287 -1.49 -22.08 21.89
CA LEU A 287 -2.88 -22.36 22.27
C LEU A 287 -3.52 -21.11 22.92
N HIS A 288 -2.80 -20.43 23.82
CA HIS A 288 -3.28 -19.18 24.40
C HIS A 288 -3.55 -18.09 23.36
N ALA A 289 -2.72 -17.98 22.32
CA ALA A 289 -2.92 -17.02 21.25
C ALA A 289 -4.20 -17.30 20.43
N LEU A 290 -4.66 -18.55 20.39
CA LEU A 290 -5.88 -18.94 19.69
C LEU A 290 -7.17 -18.75 20.50
N VAL A 291 -7.07 -18.48 21.81
CA VAL A 291 -8.24 -18.33 22.69
C VAL A 291 -9.15 -17.20 22.24
N LEU A 292 -8.59 -16.02 21.94
CA LEU A 292 -9.40 -14.88 21.50
C LEU A 292 -10.06 -15.10 20.13
N PRO A 293 -9.35 -15.50 19.05
CA PRO A 293 -10.01 -15.72 17.76
C PRO A 293 -11.06 -16.83 17.82
N LEU A 294 -10.78 -17.94 18.52
CA LEU A 294 -11.77 -19.02 18.69
C LEU A 294 -12.96 -18.54 19.54
N GLY A 295 -12.71 -17.79 20.61
CA GLY A 295 -13.76 -17.21 21.45
C GLY A 295 -14.66 -16.24 20.68
N LEU A 296 -14.09 -15.39 19.80
CA LEU A 296 -14.86 -14.50 18.94
C LEU A 296 -15.68 -15.26 17.89
N LEU A 297 -15.14 -16.32 17.30
CA LEU A 297 -15.89 -17.16 16.36
C LEU A 297 -17.05 -17.90 17.06
N LEU A 298 -16.82 -18.41 18.27
CA LEU A 298 -17.87 -19.03 19.08
C LEU A 298 -18.93 -18.01 19.48
N LEU A 299 -18.54 -16.82 19.92
CA LEU A 299 -19.47 -15.74 20.27
C LEU A 299 -20.28 -15.29 19.04
N TRP A 300 -19.66 -15.18 17.87
CA TRP A 300 -20.34 -14.86 16.62
C TRP A 300 -21.33 -15.97 16.22
N GLN A 301 -20.94 -17.24 16.34
CA GLN A 301 -21.83 -18.38 16.09
C GLN A 301 -23.03 -18.40 17.04
N LEU A 302 -22.79 -18.16 18.34
CA LEU A 302 -23.85 -18.10 19.35
C LEU A 302 -24.75 -16.89 19.15
N ALA A 303 -24.20 -15.71 18.82
CA ALA A 303 -24.99 -14.51 18.56
C ALA A 303 -25.98 -14.72 17.40
N ASN A 304 -25.58 -15.47 16.36
CA ASN A 304 -26.48 -15.83 15.27
C ASN A 304 -27.52 -16.89 15.69
N GLN A 305 -27.11 -17.95 16.39
CA GLN A 305 -28.03 -18.99 16.89
C GLN A 305 -29.08 -18.45 17.87
N LEU A 306 -28.66 -17.52 18.74
CA LEU A 306 -29.52 -16.86 19.73
C LEU A 306 -30.26 -15.64 19.14
N GLN A 307 -30.13 -15.37 17.84
CA GLN A 307 -30.78 -14.25 17.14
C GLN A 307 -30.48 -12.87 17.75
N TRP A 308 -29.29 -12.69 18.33
CA TRP A 308 -28.82 -11.38 18.79
C TRP A 308 -28.52 -10.43 17.63
N VAL A 309 -28.25 -10.99 16.46
CA VAL A 309 -27.97 -10.24 15.22
C VAL A 309 -28.79 -10.85 14.10
N ASP A 310 -29.28 -10.01 13.20
CA ASP A 310 -29.99 -10.44 11.99
C ASP A 310 -29.07 -11.35 11.15
N ALA A 311 -29.54 -12.57 10.91
CA ALA A 311 -28.80 -13.59 10.16
C ALA A 311 -28.64 -13.23 8.68
N GLN A 312 -29.44 -12.33 8.14
CA GLN A 312 -29.27 -11.80 6.79
C GLN A 312 -28.11 -10.82 6.71
N ILE A 313 -27.85 -10.08 7.78
CA ILE A 313 -26.79 -9.06 7.84
C ILE A 313 -25.46 -9.70 8.24
N LEU A 314 -25.46 -10.47 9.34
CA LEU A 314 -24.26 -11.11 9.88
C LEU A 314 -24.45 -12.62 9.95
N VAL A 315 -24.19 -13.27 8.82
CA VAL A 315 -24.28 -14.71 8.63
C VAL A 315 -23.38 -15.46 9.60
N ALA A 316 -23.81 -16.62 10.08
CA ALA A 316 -23.03 -17.45 10.98
C ALA A 316 -21.67 -17.86 10.36
N PRO A 317 -20.57 -17.91 11.12
CA PRO A 317 -19.27 -18.31 10.60
C PRO A 317 -19.28 -19.72 10.01
N TRP A 318 -20.08 -20.64 10.59
CA TRP A 318 -20.27 -21.97 10.00
C TRP A 318 -20.87 -21.90 8.60
N GLN A 319 -21.88 -21.05 8.38
CA GLN A 319 -22.51 -20.88 7.07
C GLN A 319 -21.58 -20.20 6.05
N VAL A 320 -20.70 -19.31 6.50
CA VAL A 320 -19.63 -18.75 5.65
C VAL A 320 -18.71 -19.87 5.16
N LEU A 321 -18.32 -20.79 6.04
CA LEU A 321 -17.47 -21.93 5.68
C LEU A 321 -18.19 -22.90 4.75
N THR A 322 -19.47 -23.23 5.00
CA THR A 322 -20.22 -24.10 4.09
C THR A 322 -20.40 -23.46 2.71
N THR A 323 -20.68 -22.15 2.66
CA THR A 323 -20.81 -21.41 1.39
C THR A 323 -19.49 -21.38 0.63
N ALA A 324 -18.37 -21.17 1.34
CA ALA A 324 -17.04 -21.27 0.75
C ALA A 324 -16.77 -22.69 0.22
N TRP A 325 -17.14 -23.72 0.98
CA TRP A 325 -16.97 -25.13 0.60
C TRP A 325 -17.79 -25.50 -0.65
N TYR A 326 -19.09 -25.22 -0.65
CA TYR A 326 -19.95 -25.47 -1.82
C TYR A 326 -19.53 -24.66 -3.03
N GLY A 327 -19.15 -23.38 -2.84
CA GLY A 327 -18.64 -22.57 -3.95
C GLY A 327 -17.33 -23.10 -4.55
N VAL A 328 -16.52 -23.82 -3.78
CA VAL A 328 -15.33 -24.54 -4.29
C VAL A 328 -15.75 -25.80 -5.05
N LEU A 329 -16.72 -26.57 -4.53
CA LEU A 329 -17.23 -27.79 -5.17
C LEU A 329 -17.92 -27.50 -6.51
N ASP A 330 -18.79 -26.49 -6.55
CA ASP A 330 -19.57 -26.10 -7.74
C ASP A 330 -18.73 -25.29 -8.73
N GLY A 331 -17.46 -25.03 -8.43
CA GLY A 331 -16.54 -24.32 -9.32
C GLY A 331 -16.69 -22.80 -9.36
N SER A 332 -17.73 -22.23 -8.76
CA SER A 332 -18.04 -20.79 -8.83
C SER A 332 -16.97 -19.92 -8.15
N LEU A 333 -16.54 -20.27 -6.94
CA LEU A 333 -15.50 -19.54 -6.21
C LEU A 333 -14.11 -19.86 -6.73
N SER A 334 -13.85 -21.12 -7.12
CA SER A 334 -12.54 -21.52 -7.61
C SER A 334 -12.22 -20.93 -8.98
N SER A 335 -13.19 -20.89 -9.91
CA SER A 335 -13.03 -20.21 -11.20
C SER A 335 -12.78 -18.71 -11.02
N ALA A 336 -13.54 -18.05 -10.16
CA ALA A 336 -13.31 -16.64 -9.84
C ALA A 336 -11.94 -16.39 -9.20
N LEU A 337 -11.51 -17.25 -8.28
CA LEU A 337 -10.18 -17.17 -7.66
C LEU A 337 -9.07 -17.33 -8.71
N VAL A 338 -9.20 -18.30 -9.63
CA VAL A 338 -8.22 -18.51 -10.70
C VAL A 338 -8.12 -17.28 -11.60
N VAL A 339 -9.25 -16.68 -11.96
CA VAL A 339 -9.27 -15.43 -12.75
C VAL A 339 -8.57 -14.29 -11.99
N SER A 340 -8.88 -14.08 -10.71
CA SER A 340 -8.25 -13.03 -9.91
C SER A 340 -6.74 -13.25 -9.71
N VAL A 341 -6.32 -14.48 -9.39
CA VAL A 341 -4.90 -14.83 -9.28
C VAL A 341 -4.20 -14.69 -10.63
N GLY A 342 -4.84 -15.11 -11.72
CA GLY A 342 -4.34 -14.93 -13.09
C GLY A 342 -4.10 -13.46 -13.43
N ARG A 343 -5.01 -12.56 -13.08
CA ARG A 343 -4.85 -11.10 -13.23
C ARG A 343 -3.71 -10.56 -12.37
N ALA A 344 -3.60 -11.02 -11.12
CA ALA A 344 -2.54 -10.60 -10.22
C ALA A 344 -1.15 -10.98 -10.77
N LEU A 345 -1.00 -12.22 -11.24
CA LEU A 345 0.24 -12.71 -11.83
C LEU A 345 0.53 -12.06 -13.20
N GLY A 346 -0.48 -11.93 -14.06
CA GLY A 346 -0.34 -11.27 -15.36
C GLY A 346 0.07 -9.81 -15.24
N GLY A 347 -0.57 -9.06 -14.34
CA GLY A 347 -0.18 -7.68 -14.03
C GLY A 347 1.20 -7.60 -13.39
N LEU A 348 1.56 -8.50 -12.47
CA LEU A 348 2.90 -8.56 -11.89
C LEU A 348 3.98 -8.84 -12.96
N LEU A 349 3.72 -9.73 -13.91
CA LEU A 349 4.66 -10.03 -15.01
C LEU A 349 4.84 -8.80 -15.91
N LEU A 350 3.75 -8.14 -16.30
CA LEU A 350 3.79 -6.95 -17.15
C LEU A 350 4.42 -5.75 -16.45
N GLY A 351 3.79 -5.28 -15.38
CA GLY A 351 4.23 -4.07 -14.67
C GLY A 351 5.46 -4.31 -13.80
N GLY A 352 5.56 -5.44 -13.13
CA GLY A 352 6.75 -5.81 -12.37
C GLY A 352 7.96 -6.08 -13.26
N GLY A 353 7.77 -6.73 -14.41
CA GLY A 353 8.83 -6.91 -15.41
C GLY A 353 9.38 -5.58 -15.91
N LEU A 354 8.49 -4.66 -16.31
CA LEU A 354 8.87 -3.30 -16.70
C LEU A 354 9.55 -2.53 -15.56
N GLY A 355 9.05 -2.65 -14.33
CA GLY A 355 9.63 -2.03 -13.15
C GLY A 355 11.03 -2.54 -12.85
N PHE A 356 11.26 -3.86 -12.97
CA PHE A 356 12.58 -4.47 -12.83
C PHE A 356 13.56 -3.96 -13.89
N VAL A 357 13.16 -3.97 -15.17
CA VAL A 357 14.03 -3.53 -16.28
C VAL A 357 14.37 -2.05 -16.15
N LEU A 358 13.39 -1.18 -15.95
CA LEU A 358 13.61 0.26 -15.76
C LEU A 358 14.40 0.54 -14.47
N GLY A 359 14.13 -0.19 -13.39
CA GLY A 359 14.83 -0.03 -12.13
C GLY A 359 16.31 -0.42 -12.24
N LEU A 360 16.60 -1.51 -12.97
CA LEU A 360 17.97 -1.92 -13.27
C LEU A 360 18.69 -0.88 -14.14
N TRP A 361 18.02 -0.38 -15.18
CA TRP A 361 18.58 0.63 -16.07
C TRP A 361 18.90 1.93 -15.34
N LEU A 362 17.95 2.49 -14.57
CA LEU A 362 18.14 3.72 -13.80
C LEU A 362 19.15 3.55 -12.66
N GLY A 363 19.16 2.40 -11.99
CA GLY A 363 20.15 2.10 -10.95
C GLY A 363 21.58 1.97 -11.48
N LEU A 364 21.75 1.58 -12.75
CA LEU A 364 23.04 1.51 -13.41
C LEU A 364 23.49 2.85 -14.02
N SER A 365 22.56 3.74 -14.37
CA SER A 365 22.86 4.95 -15.16
C SER A 365 22.45 6.25 -14.44
N HIS A 366 23.45 6.93 -13.88
CA HIS A 366 23.25 8.24 -13.24
C HIS A 366 22.60 9.31 -14.13
N PRO A 367 22.91 9.41 -15.45
CA PRO A 367 22.23 10.36 -16.32
C PRO A 367 20.73 10.05 -16.46
N ALA A 368 20.36 8.78 -16.62
CA ALA A 368 18.96 8.39 -16.74
C ALA A 368 18.20 8.65 -15.44
N GLU A 369 18.80 8.35 -14.29
CA GLU A 369 18.21 8.64 -12.98
C GLU A 369 17.94 10.14 -12.78
N ARG A 370 18.85 11.02 -13.24
CA ARG A 370 18.66 12.48 -13.14
C ARG A 370 17.49 13.00 -13.99
N VAL A 371 17.27 12.39 -15.16
CA VAL A 371 16.21 12.81 -16.11
C VAL A 371 14.86 12.18 -15.76
N LEU A 372 14.83 10.87 -15.49
CA LEU A 372 13.60 10.10 -15.28
C LEU A 372 13.16 10.02 -13.81
N GLY A 373 14.12 9.98 -12.88
CA GLY A 373 13.85 9.78 -11.45
C GLY A 373 12.86 10.79 -10.84
N PRO A 374 13.03 12.10 -11.06
CA PRO A 374 12.09 13.11 -10.55
C PRO A 374 10.66 12.94 -11.07
N THR A 375 10.49 12.61 -12.35
CA THR A 375 9.17 12.42 -12.95
C THR A 375 8.50 11.16 -12.43
N LEU A 376 9.23 10.04 -12.35
CA LEU A 376 8.73 8.79 -11.77
C LEU A 376 8.35 8.96 -10.29
N ALA A 377 9.11 9.76 -9.54
CA ALA A 377 8.78 10.11 -8.17
C ALA A 377 7.50 10.96 -8.06
N GLY A 378 7.24 11.84 -9.04
CA GLY A 378 6.00 12.62 -9.15
C GLY A 378 4.79 11.76 -9.49
N VAL A 379 4.88 10.94 -10.54
CA VAL A 379 3.80 10.03 -10.97
C VAL A 379 3.37 9.08 -9.86
N ARG A 380 4.33 8.62 -9.04
CA ARG A 380 4.06 7.75 -7.88
C ARG A 380 3.12 8.36 -6.83
N GLN A 381 3.04 9.70 -6.74
CA GLN A 381 2.15 10.36 -5.76
C GLN A 381 0.68 10.33 -6.19
N ILE A 382 0.40 10.07 -7.47
CA ILE A 382 -0.95 9.87 -7.96
C ILE A 382 -1.44 8.54 -7.42
N ALA A 383 -2.57 8.57 -6.69
CA ALA A 383 -3.17 7.35 -6.15
C ALA A 383 -3.50 6.38 -7.30
N ILE A 384 -3.23 5.09 -7.09
CA ILE A 384 -3.40 4.06 -8.12
C ILE A 384 -4.82 4.08 -8.72
N PHE A 385 -5.85 4.28 -7.90
CA PHE A 385 -7.25 4.31 -8.32
C PHE A 385 -7.61 5.52 -9.18
N ALA A 386 -6.84 6.61 -9.12
CA ALA A 386 -7.05 7.77 -9.97
C ALA A 386 -6.85 7.45 -11.47
N TRP A 387 -6.10 6.40 -11.77
CA TRP A 387 -5.87 5.94 -13.14
C TRP A 387 -7.04 5.15 -13.73
N VAL A 388 -7.98 4.67 -12.91
CA VAL A 388 -9.09 3.80 -13.37
C VAL A 388 -9.84 4.44 -14.55
N PRO A 389 -10.36 5.68 -14.44
CA PRO A 389 -11.08 6.31 -15.54
C PRO A 389 -10.31 6.38 -16.85
N LEU A 390 -9.05 6.78 -16.76
CA LEU A 390 -8.19 6.97 -17.92
C LEU A 390 -7.85 5.63 -18.58
N LEU A 391 -7.56 4.60 -17.78
CA LEU A 391 -7.31 3.26 -18.29
C LEU A 391 -8.56 2.65 -18.94
N THR A 392 -9.74 2.88 -18.37
CA THR A 392 -11.00 2.44 -18.99
C THR A 392 -11.30 3.17 -20.29
N ALA A 393 -10.89 4.44 -20.42
CA ALA A 393 -11.07 5.21 -21.65
C ALA A 393 -10.07 4.79 -22.74
N TRP A 394 -8.82 4.54 -22.38
CA TRP A 394 -7.75 4.18 -23.33
C TRP A 394 -7.79 2.73 -23.81
N PHE A 395 -8.03 1.80 -22.89
CA PHE A 395 -7.95 0.37 -23.16
C PHE A 395 -9.33 -0.32 -23.16
N GLY A 396 -10.40 0.43 -22.89
CA GLY A 396 -11.74 -0.11 -22.73
C GLY A 396 -11.94 -0.88 -21.43
N LEU A 397 -12.94 -1.76 -21.40
CA LEU A 397 -13.31 -2.58 -20.25
C LEU A 397 -12.74 -4.01 -20.30
N GLY A 398 -11.85 -4.28 -21.27
CA GLY A 398 -11.26 -5.59 -21.52
C GLY A 398 -10.29 -6.05 -20.43
N GLU A 399 -9.75 -7.27 -20.58
CA GLU A 399 -8.75 -7.82 -19.64
C GLU A 399 -7.42 -7.04 -19.66
N LEU A 400 -7.07 -6.45 -20.81
CA LEU A 400 -5.83 -5.66 -20.93
C LEU A 400 -5.84 -4.44 -20.00
N ALA A 401 -6.95 -3.70 -19.89
CA ALA A 401 -7.08 -2.57 -18.99
C ALA A 401 -6.83 -2.97 -17.52
N LYS A 402 -7.35 -4.14 -17.12
CA LYS A 402 -7.17 -4.72 -15.79
C LYS A 402 -5.72 -5.12 -15.54
N TRP A 403 -5.08 -5.78 -16.51
CA TRP A 403 -3.67 -6.15 -16.41
C TRP A 403 -2.76 -4.92 -16.34
N VAL A 404 -3.05 -3.86 -17.09
CA VAL A 404 -2.30 -2.60 -17.03
C VAL A 404 -2.50 -1.92 -15.66
N PHE A 405 -3.72 -1.87 -15.13
CA PHE A 405 -3.99 -1.33 -13.80
C PHE A 405 -3.24 -2.09 -12.69
N VAL A 406 -3.34 -3.42 -12.70
CA VAL A 406 -2.62 -4.30 -11.76
C VAL A 406 -1.11 -4.14 -11.93
N GLY A 407 -0.64 -4.04 -13.17
CA GLY A 407 0.75 -3.81 -13.51
C GLY A 407 1.27 -2.49 -12.94
N LEU A 408 0.50 -1.41 -13.05
CA LEU A 408 0.87 -0.11 -12.47
C LEU A 408 1.01 -0.18 -10.95
N ALA A 409 0.16 -0.98 -10.27
CA ALA A 409 0.26 -1.19 -8.82
C ALA A 409 1.53 -1.95 -8.45
N ALA A 410 1.92 -2.97 -9.23
CA ALA A 410 3.12 -3.77 -9.00
C ALA A 410 4.43 -3.09 -9.46
N PHE A 411 4.32 -2.13 -10.39
CA PHE A 411 5.44 -1.45 -11.04
C PHE A 411 6.32 -0.72 -10.04
N PHE A 412 5.76 0.23 -9.28
CA PHE A 412 6.54 1.13 -8.42
C PHE A 412 7.30 0.41 -7.29
N PRO A 413 6.70 -0.55 -6.56
CA PRO A 413 7.43 -1.28 -5.53
C PRO A 413 8.68 -1.99 -6.06
N LEU A 414 8.55 -2.71 -7.18
CA LEU A 414 9.66 -3.46 -7.77
C LEU A 414 10.67 -2.54 -8.48
N PHE A 415 10.20 -1.48 -9.12
CA PHE A 415 11.05 -0.43 -9.70
C PHE A 415 11.95 0.21 -8.64
N ILE A 416 11.36 0.75 -7.58
CA ILE A 416 12.11 1.47 -6.53
C ILE A 416 13.08 0.54 -5.81
N ALA A 417 12.63 -0.68 -5.50
CA ALA A 417 13.47 -1.65 -4.81
C ALA A 417 14.66 -2.08 -5.68
N THR A 418 14.45 -2.36 -6.97
CA THR A 418 15.52 -2.67 -7.91
C THR A 418 16.49 -1.50 -8.07
N GLN A 419 15.96 -0.30 -8.36
CA GLN A 419 16.75 0.91 -8.55
C GLN A 419 17.63 1.22 -7.34
N ARG A 420 17.05 1.25 -6.14
CA ARG A 420 17.79 1.59 -4.91
C ARG A 420 18.82 0.55 -4.55
N SER A 421 18.53 -0.74 -4.77
CA SER A 421 19.46 -1.83 -4.47
C SER A 421 20.67 -1.83 -5.39
N VAL A 422 20.45 -1.48 -6.67
CA VAL A 422 21.53 -1.36 -7.66
C VAL A 422 22.33 -0.07 -7.46
N ALA A 423 21.67 1.04 -7.09
CA ALA A 423 22.31 2.33 -6.88
C ALA A 423 23.12 2.40 -5.58
N ASN A 424 22.65 1.80 -4.48
CA ASN A 424 23.29 1.86 -3.16
C ASN A 424 24.27 0.69 -2.92
N ARG A 425 24.93 0.19 -3.97
CA ARG A 425 25.96 -0.85 -3.83
C ARG A 425 27.22 -0.29 -3.18
N SER A 426 28.00 -1.13 -2.50
CA SER A 426 29.25 -0.66 -1.88
C SER A 426 30.28 -0.29 -2.96
N ALA A 427 31.00 0.81 -2.74
CA ALA A 427 32.08 1.26 -3.63
C ALA A 427 33.16 0.18 -3.83
N GLN A 428 33.38 -0.66 -2.81
CA GLN A 428 34.30 -1.79 -2.83
C GLN A 428 33.96 -2.83 -3.91
N LEU A 429 32.67 -3.07 -4.18
CA LEU A 429 32.25 -4.00 -5.25
C LEU A 429 32.57 -3.42 -6.63
N ASP A 430 32.46 -2.10 -6.80
CA ASP A 430 32.82 -1.43 -8.03
C ASP A 430 34.35 -1.33 -8.24
N GLU A 431 35.12 -1.23 -7.16
CA GLU A 431 36.59 -1.34 -7.20
C GLU A 431 37.03 -2.75 -7.57
N ALA A 432 36.46 -3.78 -6.93
CA ALA A 432 36.74 -5.17 -7.25
C ALA A 432 36.41 -5.51 -8.71
N ALA A 433 35.28 -5.01 -9.25
CA ALA A 433 34.92 -5.21 -10.64
C ALA A 433 35.92 -4.56 -11.62
N ARG A 434 36.48 -3.39 -11.25
CA ARG A 434 37.52 -2.71 -12.03
C ARG A 434 38.85 -3.45 -12.00
N VAL A 435 39.28 -3.90 -10.81
CA VAL A 435 40.52 -4.67 -10.64
C VAL A 435 40.47 -6.00 -11.39
N LEU A 436 39.33 -6.69 -11.34
CA LEU A 436 39.11 -7.97 -12.03
C LEU A 436 38.80 -7.83 -13.53
N HIS A 437 38.79 -6.60 -14.07
CA HIS A 437 38.47 -6.32 -15.48
C HIS A 437 37.19 -7.01 -15.97
N LEU A 438 36.15 -7.06 -15.12
CA LEU A 438 34.92 -7.75 -15.45
C LEU A 438 34.21 -7.05 -16.61
N ASN A 439 33.79 -7.83 -17.62
CA ASN A 439 32.98 -7.30 -18.71
C ASN A 439 31.56 -6.94 -18.22
N LEU A 440 30.78 -6.20 -19.02
CA LEU A 440 29.46 -5.72 -18.59
C LEU A 440 28.50 -6.85 -18.18
N ARG A 441 28.55 -8.00 -18.86
CA ARG A 441 27.74 -9.18 -18.52
C ARG A 441 28.18 -9.82 -17.22
N GLN A 442 29.48 -10.00 -16.99
CA GLN A 442 30.05 -10.53 -15.75
C GLN A 442 29.77 -9.59 -14.60
N ARG A 443 29.98 -8.29 -14.77
CA ARG A 443 29.64 -7.27 -13.77
C ARG A 443 28.15 -7.33 -13.41
N LEU A 444 27.27 -7.45 -14.40
CA LEU A 444 25.83 -7.51 -14.17
C LEU A 444 25.41 -8.82 -13.46
N LEU A 445 25.85 -9.98 -13.97
CA LEU A 445 25.41 -11.29 -13.49
C LEU A 445 26.12 -11.75 -12.21
N GLN A 446 27.38 -11.39 -12.00
CA GLN A 446 28.20 -11.89 -10.89
C GLN A 446 28.29 -10.91 -9.71
N LEU A 447 28.10 -9.61 -9.96
CA LEU A 447 28.29 -8.58 -8.93
C LEU A 447 27.00 -7.80 -8.65
N VAL A 448 26.41 -7.19 -9.68
CA VAL A 448 25.24 -6.29 -9.51
C VAL A 448 23.99 -7.06 -9.11
N LEU A 449 23.57 -8.06 -9.90
CA LEU A 449 22.35 -8.81 -9.60
C LEU A 449 22.43 -9.59 -8.28
N PRO A 450 23.52 -10.31 -7.97
CA PRO A 450 23.64 -11.01 -6.68
C PRO A 450 23.67 -10.03 -5.50
N GLY A 451 24.37 -8.90 -5.62
CA GLY A 451 24.43 -7.87 -4.58
C GLY A 451 23.09 -7.17 -4.34
N ALA A 452 22.34 -6.91 -5.41
CA ALA A 452 21.02 -6.27 -5.36
C ALA A 452 19.86 -7.24 -5.10
N ALA A 453 20.08 -8.56 -5.22
CA ALA A 453 19.05 -9.58 -5.12
C ALA A 453 18.16 -9.45 -3.87
N PRO A 454 18.69 -9.24 -2.65
CA PRO A 454 17.83 -9.13 -1.46
C PRO A 454 16.79 -8.04 -1.58
N GLY A 455 17.18 -6.88 -2.10
CA GLY A 455 16.26 -5.76 -2.28
C GLY A 455 15.31 -5.97 -3.47
N ILE A 456 15.77 -6.56 -4.57
CA ILE A 456 14.91 -6.93 -5.71
C ILE A 456 13.80 -7.90 -5.26
N PHE A 457 14.15 -8.96 -4.51
CA PHE A 457 13.16 -9.93 -4.02
C PHE A 457 12.25 -9.36 -2.93
N ALA A 458 12.76 -8.48 -2.06
CA ALA A 458 11.90 -7.72 -1.16
C ALA A 458 10.91 -6.83 -1.94
N GLY A 459 11.36 -6.21 -3.03
CA GLY A 459 10.54 -5.46 -3.97
C GLY A 459 9.48 -6.33 -4.65
N LEU A 460 9.85 -7.54 -5.10
CA LEU A 460 8.94 -8.51 -5.70
C LEU A 460 7.84 -8.93 -4.72
N ARG A 461 8.19 -9.19 -3.46
CA ARG A 461 7.23 -9.51 -2.40
C ARG A 461 6.22 -8.38 -2.19
N VAL A 462 6.69 -7.14 -2.12
CA VAL A 462 5.79 -5.98 -2.00
C VAL A 462 4.96 -5.81 -3.27
N GLY A 463 5.56 -5.94 -4.45
CA GLY A 463 4.88 -5.89 -5.75
C GLY A 463 3.76 -6.93 -5.87
N LEU A 464 3.96 -8.14 -5.35
CA LEU A 464 2.94 -9.19 -5.33
C LEU A 464 1.73 -8.81 -4.44
N ILE A 465 1.98 -8.19 -3.29
CA ILE A 465 0.91 -7.69 -2.39
C ILE A 465 0.12 -6.56 -3.08
N TYR A 466 0.82 -5.64 -3.76
CA TYR A 466 0.17 -4.55 -4.49
C TYR A 466 -0.53 -5.03 -5.77
N ALA A 467 -0.02 -6.06 -6.44
CA ALA A 467 -0.71 -6.71 -7.55
C ALA A 467 -2.04 -7.32 -7.07
N TRP A 468 -2.04 -8.01 -5.93
CA TRP A 468 -3.26 -8.56 -5.35
C TRP A 468 -4.29 -7.48 -4.99
N LEU A 469 -3.84 -6.40 -4.33
CA LEU A 469 -4.68 -5.23 -4.04
C LEU A 469 -5.22 -4.57 -5.32
N GLY A 470 -4.37 -4.44 -6.34
CA GLY A 470 -4.71 -3.92 -7.66
C GLY A 470 -5.75 -4.78 -8.36
N THR A 471 -5.70 -6.11 -8.23
CA THR A 471 -6.70 -7.00 -8.83
C THR A 471 -8.08 -6.74 -8.26
N ILE A 472 -8.20 -6.64 -6.93
CA ILE A 472 -9.50 -6.35 -6.28
C ILE A 472 -10.03 -4.98 -6.75
N GLY A 473 -9.14 -3.99 -6.84
CA GLY A 473 -9.46 -2.69 -7.43
C GLY A 473 -9.98 -2.80 -8.86
N ALA A 474 -9.24 -3.45 -9.76
CA ALA A 474 -9.62 -3.63 -11.15
C ALA A 474 -10.99 -4.32 -11.28
N GLU A 475 -11.25 -5.33 -10.45
CA GLU A 475 -12.51 -6.08 -10.48
C GLU A 475 -13.72 -5.31 -9.97
N TYR A 476 -13.52 -4.37 -9.05
CA TYR A 476 -14.59 -3.49 -8.55
C TYR A 476 -14.90 -2.35 -9.52
N PHE A 477 -13.86 -1.71 -10.07
CA PHE A 477 -14.04 -0.51 -10.86
C PHE A 477 -14.22 -0.77 -12.35
N MET A 478 -13.78 -1.94 -12.84
CA MET A 478 -13.89 -2.31 -14.25
C MET A 478 -14.76 -3.57 -14.35
N PRO A 479 -15.94 -3.49 -14.99
CA PRO A 479 -16.79 -4.65 -15.23
C PRO A 479 -15.97 -5.84 -15.76
N SER A 480 -16.19 -7.01 -15.18
CA SER A 480 -15.44 -8.23 -15.49
C SER A 480 -16.37 -9.42 -15.67
N GLY A 481 -16.03 -10.31 -16.60
CA GLY A 481 -16.72 -11.59 -16.78
C GLY A 481 -16.35 -12.66 -15.75
N GLY A 482 -15.84 -12.26 -14.57
CA GLY A 482 -15.37 -13.17 -13.52
C GLY A 482 -14.36 -12.50 -12.59
N GLY A 483 -14.01 -13.18 -11.49
CA GLY A 483 -13.14 -12.66 -10.42
C GLY A 483 -13.85 -12.61 -9.08
N ILE A 484 -13.11 -12.71 -7.98
CA ILE A 484 -13.70 -12.71 -6.63
C ILE A 484 -14.31 -11.34 -6.32
N GLY A 485 -13.68 -10.25 -6.75
CA GLY A 485 -14.19 -8.91 -6.55
C GLY A 485 -15.54 -8.70 -7.23
N SER A 486 -15.68 -9.09 -8.50
CA SER A 486 -16.95 -8.98 -9.21
C SER A 486 -18.02 -9.91 -8.63
N LEU A 487 -17.65 -11.11 -8.18
CA LEU A 487 -18.57 -11.98 -7.42
C LEU A 487 -19.08 -11.31 -6.15
N MET A 488 -18.22 -10.65 -5.38
CA MET A 488 -18.62 -9.99 -4.14
C MET A 488 -19.55 -8.80 -4.39
N ILE A 489 -19.29 -8.00 -5.43
CA ILE A 489 -20.18 -6.89 -5.82
C ILE A 489 -21.53 -7.44 -6.32
N GLY A 490 -21.53 -8.50 -7.13
CA GLY A 490 -22.77 -9.16 -7.55
C GLY A 490 -23.55 -9.75 -6.37
N ALA A 491 -22.86 -10.38 -5.42
CA ALA A 491 -23.46 -10.90 -4.19
C ALA A 491 -24.09 -9.78 -3.33
N GLN A 492 -23.47 -8.60 -3.30
CA GLN A 492 -24.00 -7.43 -2.61
C GLN A 492 -25.33 -6.94 -3.22
N GLN A 493 -25.47 -6.96 -4.54
CA GLN A 493 -26.74 -6.61 -5.21
C GLN A 493 -27.87 -7.60 -4.86
N LEU A 494 -27.51 -8.86 -4.62
CA LEU A 494 -28.44 -9.92 -4.21
C LEU A 494 -28.58 -10.06 -2.69
N LEU A 495 -27.95 -9.17 -1.92
CA LEU A 495 -27.87 -9.24 -0.45
C LEU A 495 -27.40 -10.60 0.10
N ARG A 496 -26.56 -11.31 -0.68
CA ARG A 496 -25.97 -12.60 -0.32
C ARG A 496 -24.73 -12.41 0.54
N MET A 497 -24.95 -12.06 1.81
CA MET A 497 -23.88 -11.79 2.78
C MET A 497 -23.00 -13.02 3.06
N ASP A 498 -23.54 -14.22 2.90
CA ASP A 498 -22.83 -15.49 2.96
C ASP A 498 -21.72 -15.55 1.91
N LEU A 499 -22.05 -15.18 0.67
CA LEU A 499 -21.13 -15.19 -0.46
C LEU A 499 -20.12 -14.03 -0.39
N ILE A 500 -20.53 -12.86 0.10
CA ILE A 500 -19.61 -11.73 0.34
C ILE A 500 -18.53 -12.13 1.35
N MET A 501 -18.93 -12.69 2.50
CA MET A 501 -17.98 -13.08 3.54
C MET A 501 -17.12 -14.28 3.13
N ALA A 502 -17.66 -15.24 2.38
CA ALA A 502 -16.86 -16.32 1.79
C ALA A 502 -15.82 -15.77 0.80
N GLY A 503 -16.20 -14.78 -0.03
CA GLY A 503 -15.29 -14.05 -0.91
C GLY A 503 -14.19 -13.31 -0.14
N MET A 504 -14.55 -12.59 0.94
CA MET A 504 -13.59 -11.90 1.81
C MET A 504 -12.60 -12.87 2.46
N LEU A 505 -13.08 -14.03 2.92
CA LEU A 505 -12.24 -15.09 3.50
C LEU A 505 -11.22 -15.58 2.46
N LEU A 506 -11.67 -15.90 1.25
CA LEU A 506 -10.77 -16.30 0.15
C LEU A 506 -9.77 -15.19 -0.18
N VAL A 507 -10.21 -13.94 -0.25
CA VAL A 507 -9.32 -12.81 -0.52
C VAL A 507 -8.22 -12.67 0.53
N GLY A 508 -8.57 -12.82 1.81
CA GLY A 508 -7.60 -12.80 2.91
C GLY A 508 -6.63 -13.97 2.86
N LEU A 509 -7.14 -15.20 2.66
CA LEU A 509 -6.32 -16.42 2.59
C LEU A 509 -5.36 -16.38 1.40
N THR A 510 -5.83 -15.97 0.22
CA THR A 510 -4.99 -15.83 -0.97
C THR A 510 -3.94 -14.74 -0.78
N GLY A 511 -4.31 -13.58 -0.23
CA GLY A 511 -3.35 -12.52 0.08
C GLY A 511 -2.26 -12.98 1.05
N ALA A 512 -2.62 -13.73 2.09
CA ALA A 512 -1.69 -14.32 3.04
C ALA A 512 -0.76 -15.34 2.38
N LEU A 513 -1.31 -16.22 1.54
CA LEU A 513 -0.56 -17.23 0.79
C LEU A 513 0.43 -16.58 -0.18
N LEU A 514 0.00 -15.57 -0.95
CA LEU A 514 0.88 -14.80 -1.83
C LEU A 514 1.99 -14.10 -1.04
N GLY A 515 1.66 -13.48 0.10
CA GLY A 515 2.66 -12.89 1.00
C GLY A 515 3.69 -13.91 1.51
N ALA A 516 3.23 -15.08 1.93
CA ALA A 516 4.08 -16.17 2.39
C ALA A 516 4.98 -16.74 1.27
N LEU A 517 4.43 -16.89 0.06
CA LEU A 517 5.19 -17.28 -1.13
C LEU A 517 6.29 -16.26 -1.43
N GLY A 518 5.96 -14.97 -1.42
CA GLY A 518 6.95 -13.89 -1.61
C GLY A 518 8.08 -13.93 -0.58
N GLN A 519 7.76 -14.14 0.70
CA GLN A 519 8.77 -14.32 1.76
C GLN A 519 9.60 -15.59 1.57
N HIS A 520 8.97 -16.69 1.16
CA HIS A 520 9.68 -17.93 0.87
C HIS A 520 10.69 -17.74 -0.25
N ILE A 521 10.29 -17.13 -1.37
CA ILE A 521 11.15 -16.81 -2.52
C ILE A 521 12.31 -15.92 -2.08
N GLU A 522 12.03 -14.83 -1.35
CA GLU A 522 13.04 -13.91 -0.81
C GLU A 522 14.06 -14.66 0.06
N SER A 523 13.59 -15.44 1.03
CA SER A 523 14.47 -16.18 1.95
C SER A 523 15.31 -17.24 1.25
N ARG A 524 14.81 -17.85 0.17
CA ARG A 524 15.50 -18.88 -0.62
C ARG A 524 16.59 -18.27 -1.49
N ALA A 525 16.30 -17.14 -2.12
CA ALA A 525 17.24 -16.44 -2.99
C ALA A 525 18.42 -15.82 -2.20
N THR A 526 18.20 -15.44 -0.94
CA THR A 526 19.24 -14.83 -0.10
C THR A 526 19.93 -15.81 0.86
N ARG A 527 19.84 -17.12 0.62
CA ARG A 527 20.40 -18.15 1.53
C ARG A 527 21.91 -18.06 1.71
N TRP A 528 22.63 -17.69 0.65
CA TRP A 528 24.10 -17.56 0.64
C TRP A 528 24.65 -16.55 1.65
N ARG A 529 23.81 -15.62 2.15
CA ARG A 529 24.21 -14.65 3.18
C ARG A 529 24.16 -15.22 4.60
N ARG A 530 23.52 -16.37 4.78
CA ARG A 530 23.35 -17.05 6.08
C ARG A 530 24.25 -18.28 6.21
N ALA A 531 24.86 -18.72 5.10
CA ALA A 531 25.91 -19.72 5.07
C ALA A 531 27.26 -19.02 5.27
#